data_AF-A0A6B3D276-F1
#
_entry.id   AF-A0A6B3D276-F1
#
_cell.length_a   1.000
_cell.length_b   1.000
_cell.length_c   1.000
_cell.angle_alpha   90.00
_cell.angle_beta   90.00
_cell.angle_gamma   90.00
#
_symmetry.space_group_name_H-M   'P 1'
#
loop_
_entity.id
_entity.type
_entity.pdbx_description
1 polymer ?
#
loop_
_entity_poly.entity_id
_entity_poly.type
_entity_poly.pdbx_seq_one_letter_code
_entity_poly.pdbx_strand_id
1 'polypeptide(L)'
;AALAVLDEAWVPDPEDLGRARARLGEAWEAGERPALRSSGPARWTVAGAELQLRLDRDGRWWPYRKERGRWVPAGPADDDPAGALAGAEDGAADGMSGVGVAV
;
A
#
# COMPACT_ATOMS: atom_id res chain seq x y z
N ALA A 1 -6.30 -15.05 11.53
CA ALA A 1 -5.19 -15.58 10.72
C ALA A 1 -4.30 -14.42 10.36
N ALA A 2 -3.15 -14.32 11.01
CA ALA A 2 -2.22 -13.21 10.99
C ALA A 2 -0.90 -13.66 10.36
N LEU A 3 -0.28 -12.75 9.60
CA LEU A 3 1.08 -12.81 9.04
C LEU A 3 1.41 -13.97 8.09
N ALA A 4 1.13 -13.76 6.80
CA ALA A 4 1.91 -14.31 5.70
C ALA A 4 2.45 -13.18 4.78
N VAL A 5 2.79 -12.04 5.37
CA VAL A 5 3.62 -11.01 4.71
C VAL A 5 5.08 -11.33 5.04
N LEU A 6 5.63 -12.39 4.43
CA LEU A 6 7.06 -12.67 4.31
C LEU A 6 7.35 -12.51 2.82
N ASP A 7 8.10 -11.49 2.38
CA ASP A 7 9.57 -11.52 2.34
C ASP A 7 10.05 -12.85 1.74
N GLU A 8 10.65 -12.79 0.54
CA GLU A 8 11.11 -13.91 -0.32
C GLU A 8 10.11 -14.41 -1.38
N ALA A 9 10.11 -13.72 -2.53
CA ALA A 9 9.80 -14.25 -3.87
C ALA A 9 8.34 -14.61 -4.24
N TRP A 10 7.34 -13.80 -3.88
CA TRP A 10 6.17 -13.71 -4.77
C TRP A 10 6.54 -12.86 -5.99
N VAL A 11 6.87 -13.52 -7.09
CA VAL A 11 6.92 -12.88 -8.41
C VAL A 11 5.50 -13.01 -8.96
N PRO A 12 4.65 -11.99 -8.85
CA PRO A 12 3.35 -12.02 -9.53
C PRO A 12 3.61 -12.27 -11.02
N ASP A 13 2.77 -13.07 -11.65
CA ASP A 13 2.81 -13.23 -13.09
C ASP A 13 2.80 -11.86 -13.77
N PRO A 14 3.49 -11.69 -14.91
CA PRO A 14 3.54 -10.41 -15.61
C PRO A 14 2.12 -9.90 -15.97
N GLU A 15 1.15 -10.81 -16.14
CA GLU A 15 -0.27 -10.46 -16.30
C GLU A 15 -0.89 -9.85 -15.04
N ASP A 16 -0.64 -10.43 -13.86
CA ASP A 16 -1.09 -9.88 -12.57
C ASP A 16 -0.43 -8.52 -12.29
N LEU A 17 0.85 -8.39 -12.58
CA LEU A 17 1.55 -7.11 -12.46
C LEU A 17 0.99 -6.06 -13.44
N GLY A 18 0.65 -6.49 -14.66
CA GLY A 18 0.00 -5.65 -15.67
C GLY A 18 -1.38 -5.18 -15.22
N ARG A 19 -2.20 -6.08 -14.68
CA ARG A 19 -3.52 -5.76 -14.12
C ARG A 19 -3.40 -4.82 -12.92
N ALA A 20 -2.44 -5.06 -12.03
CA ALA A 20 -2.17 -4.19 -10.89
C ALA A 20 -1.74 -2.80 -11.35
N ARG A 21 -0.91 -2.70 -12.39
CA ARG A 21 -0.48 -1.42 -12.98
C ARG A 21 -1.63 -0.68 -13.67
N ALA A 22 -2.55 -1.40 -14.30
CA ALA A 22 -3.78 -0.83 -14.86
C ALA A 22 -4.68 -0.29 -13.75
N ARG A 23 -4.95 -1.08 -12.70
CA ARG A 23 -5.69 -0.67 -11.49
C ARG A 23 -5.08 0.59 -10.86
N LEU A 24 -3.76 0.63 -10.68
CA LEU A 24 -3.06 1.83 -10.22
C LEU A 24 -3.20 3.03 -11.15
N GLY A 25 -3.41 2.79 -12.45
CA GLY A 25 -3.66 3.83 -13.44
C GLY A 25 -5.08 4.38 -13.42
N GLU A 26 -6.04 3.55 -13.01
CA GLU A 26 -7.47 3.85 -12.96
C GLU A 26 -7.93 4.35 -11.59
N ALA A 27 -7.17 4.11 -10.53
CA ALA A 27 -7.57 4.44 -9.16
C ALA A 27 -7.57 5.94 -8.85
N TRP A 28 -6.92 6.77 -9.66
CA TRP A 28 -6.94 8.23 -9.51
C TRP A 28 -7.36 8.90 -10.81
N GLU A 29 -8.17 9.93 -10.67
CA GLU A 29 -8.49 10.84 -11.77
C GLU A 29 -7.24 11.58 -12.28
N ALA A 30 -7.32 12.04 -13.54
CA ALA A 30 -6.21 12.72 -14.20
C ALA A 30 -5.83 14.02 -13.46
N GLY A 31 -4.74 13.98 -12.69
CA GLY A 31 -4.21 15.13 -11.93
C GLY A 31 -4.18 14.94 -10.41
N GLU A 32 -4.94 13.99 -9.88
CA GLU A 32 -4.93 13.63 -8.44
C GLU A 32 -3.98 12.47 -8.14
N ARG A 33 -3.45 11.84 -9.19
CA ARG A 33 -2.59 10.67 -9.05
C ARG A 33 -1.24 11.02 -8.43
N PRO A 34 -0.89 10.44 -7.27
CA PRO A 34 0.45 10.55 -6.73
C PRO A 34 1.47 9.83 -7.63
N ALA A 35 2.70 10.32 -7.63
CA ALA A 35 3.76 9.78 -8.47
C ALA A 35 4.25 8.42 -7.95
N LEU A 36 3.57 7.33 -8.29
CA LEU A 36 3.91 5.98 -7.83
C LEU A 36 5.06 5.38 -8.64
N ARG A 37 6.13 4.99 -7.93
CA ARG A 37 7.30 4.31 -8.50
C ARG A 37 7.27 2.84 -8.10
N SER A 38 7.26 1.95 -9.09
CA SER A 38 7.43 0.52 -8.83
C SER A 38 8.84 0.31 -8.26
N SER A 39 8.92 -0.17 -7.02
CA SER A 39 10.19 -0.46 -6.34
C SER A 39 10.53 -1.95 -6.32
N GLY A 40 9.65 -2.80 -6.86
CA GLY A 40 9.85 -4.25 -6.93
C GLY A 40 8.58 -4.99 -7.36
N PRO A 41 8.60 -6.33 -7.35
CA PRO A 41 7.41 -7.13 -7.61
C PRO A 41 6.33 -6.81 -6.57
N ALA A 42 5.12 -6.46 -7.03
CA ALA A 42 3.98 -6.14 -6.18
C ALA A 42 4.20 -4.98 -5.18
N ARG A 43 5.16 -4.07 -5.41
CA ARG A 43 5.50 -2.98 -4.48
C ARG A 43 5.63 -1.64 -5.19
N TRP A 44 4.89 -0.64 -4.74
CA TRP A 44 4.89 0.70 -5.29
C TRP A 44 5.09 1.74 -4.20
N THR A 45 6.12 2.56 -4.34
CA THR A 45 6.44 3.64 -3.41
C THR A 45 5.94 4.96 -3.97
N VAL A 46 5.27 5.78 -3.16
CA VAL A 46 4.85 7.12 -3.54
C VAL A 46 6.07 8.03 -3.59
N ALA A 47 6.37 8.63 -4.74
CA ALA A 47 7.46 9.59 -4.85
C ALA A 47 7.06 10.89 -4.16
N GLY A 48 7.93 11.37 -3.26
CA GLY A 48 7.67 12.56 -2.45
C GLY A 48 6.97 12.29 -1.12
N ALA A 49 6.55 11.04 -0.85
CA ALA A 49 6.00 10.64 0.44
C ALA A 49 6.71 9.39 0.99
N GLU A 50 6.70 9.25 2.30
CA GLU A 50 7.19 8.05 2.99
C GLU A 50 6.10 6.95 3.01
N LEU A 51 5.41 6.75 1.88
CA LEU A 51 4.29 5.83 1.72
C LEU A 51 4.60 4.77 0.64
N GLN A 52 4.19 3.54 0.89
CA GLN A 52 4.38 2.39 0.02
C GLN A 52 3.12 1.52 0.00
N LEU A 53 2.62 1.22 -1.20
CA LEU A 53 1.56 0.26 -1.45
C LEU A 53 2.18 -1.10 -1.78
N ARG A 54 1.65 -2.15 -1.15
CA ARG A 54 2.02 -3.54 -1.42
C ARG A 54 0.78 -4.32 -1.83
N LEU A 55 0.86 -5.02 -2.95
CA LEU A 55 -0.20 -5.92 -3.39
C LEU A 55 0.00 -7.29 -2.73
N ASP A 56 -1.09 -7.83 -2.19
CA ASP A 56 -1.15 -9.19 -1.66
C ASP A 56 -1.60 -10.18 -2.75
N ARG A 57 -1.39 -11.48 -2.51
CA ARG A 57 -1.83 -12.56 -3.42
C ARG A 57 -3.35 -12.57 -3.64
N ASP A 58 -4.10 -12.06 -2.67
CA ASP A 58 -5.55 -11.94 -2.74
C ASP A 58 -6.01 -10.73 -3.59
N GLY A 59 -5.08 -9.97 -4.19
CA GLY A 59 -5.38 -8.78 -5.00
C GLY A 59 -5.62 -7.52 -4.17
N ARG A 60 -5.36 -7.59 -2.86
CA ARG A 60 -5.57 -6.50 -1.90
C ARG A 60 -4.35 -5.60 -1.77
N TRP A 61 -4.59 -4.31 -1.63
CA TRP A 61 -3.60 -3.27 -1.48
C TRP A 61 -3.40 -2.92 -0.02
N TRP A 62 -2.21 -3.18 0.49
CA TRP A 62 -1.81 -2.82 1.83
C TRP A 62 -1.00 -1.52 1.80
N PRO A 63 -1.45 -0.48 2.51
CA PRO A 63 -0.68 0.73 2.66
C PRO A 63 0.33 0.59 3.80
N TYR A 64 1.56 1.00 3.54
CA TYR A 64 2.65 1.06 4.50
C TYR A 64 3.18 2.48 4.54
N ARG A 65 3.50 2.97 5.74
CA ARG A 65 4.25 4.21 5.92
C ARG A 65 5.61 3.92 6.54
N LYS A 66 6.61 4.72 6.22
CA LYS A 66 7.92 4.61 6.84
C LYS A 66 7.94 5.47 8.09
N GLU A 67 8.02 4.83 9.24
CA GLU A 67 8.15 5.48 10.54
C GLU A 67 9.48 5.08 11.17
N ARG A 68 10.28 6.06 11.57
CA ARG A 68 11.59 5.84 12.23
C ARG A 68 12.50 4.87 11.44
N GLY A 69 12.42 4.91 10.11
CA GLY A 69 13.19 4.03 9.22
C GLY A 69 12.59 2.65 8.97
N ARG A 70 11.43 2.32 9.56
CA ARG A 70 10.74 1.03 9.39
C ARG A 70 9.41 1.22 8.68
N TRP A 71 9.12 0.35 7.71
CA TRP A 71 7.80 0.28 7.09
C TRP A 71 6.81 -0.38 8.04
N VAL A 72 5.77 0.36 8.43
CA VAL A 72 4.67 -0.14 9.26
C VAL A 72 3.36 -0.04 8.47
N PRO A 73 2.44 -1.00 8.62
CA PRO A 73 1.13 -0.91 7.99
C PRO A 73 0.42 0.34 8.52
N ALA A 74 -0.08 1.17 7.61
CA ALA A 74 -0.65 2.48 7.92
C ALA A 74 -2.18 2.47 7.92
N GLY A 75 -2.81 1.36 7.53
CA GLY A 75 -4.26 1.23 7.43
C GLY A 75 -4.69 -0.18 7.03
N PRO A 76 -6.00 -0.42 6.90
CA PRO A 76 -6.53 -1.68 6.40
C PRO A 76 -6.12 -1.92 4.94
N ALA A 77 -6.23 -3.18 4.51
CA ALA A 77 -6.06 -3.52 3.11
C ALA A 77 -7.35 -3.23 2.36
N ASP A 78 -7.23 -2.58 1.20
CA ASP A 78 -8.36 -2.27 0.33
C ASP A 78 -8.17 -2.87 -1.07
N ASP A 79 -9.26 -3.15 -1.76
CA ASP A 79 -9.24 -3.61 -3.15
C ASP A 79 -8.92 -2.46 -4.14
N ASP A 80 -9.05 -1.22 -3.66
CA ASP A 80 -8.70 0.01 -4.38
C ASP A 80 -7.41 0.64 -3.81
N PRO A 81 -6.39 0.92 -4.65
CA PRO A 81 -5.13 1.46 -4.16
C PRO A 81 -5.22 2.93 -3.73
N ALA A 82 -6.17 3.72 -4.24
CA ALA A 82 -6.39 5.09 -3.77
C ALA A 82 -7.08 5.09 -2.41
N GLY A 83 -8.09 4.23 -2.22
CA GLY A 83 -8.75 4.00 -0.93
C GLY A 83 -7.77 3.52 0.14
N ALA A 84 -6.93 2.53 -0.19
CA ALA A 84 -5.86 2.06 0.70
C ALA A 84 -4.93 3.20 1.12
N LEU A 85 -4.51 4.04 0.17
CA LEU A 85 -3.59 5.14 0.45
C LEU A 85 -4.25 6.23 1.28
N ALA A 86 -5.49 6.63 0.95
CA ALA A 86 -6.27 7.61 1.69
C ALA A 86 -6.53 7.14 3.13
N GLY A 87 -6.85 5.86 3.34
CA GLY A 87 -6.99 5.28 4.67
C GLY A 87 -5.71 5.33 5.51
N ALA A 88 -4.54 5.30 4.86
CA ALA A 88 -3.25 5.48 5.54
C ALA A 88 -2.92 6.94 5.85
N GLU A 89 -3.37 7.89 5.03
CA GLU A 89 -3.27 9.32 5.31
C GLU A 89 -4.23 9.71 6.44
N ASP A 90 -5.45 9.18 6.44
CA ASP A 90 -6.47 9.40 7.46
C ASP A 90 -6.09 8.75 8.80
N GLY A 91 -5.56 7.51 8.78
CA GLY A 91 -5.00 6.85 9.97
C GLY A 91 -3.78 7.55 10.56
N ALA A 92 -3.07 8.38 9.78
CA ALA A 92 -2.03 9.27 10.32
C ALA A 92 -2.60 10.46 11.10
N ALA A 93 -3.80 10.93 10.74
CA ALA A 93 -4.53 11.94 11.51
C ALA A 93 -5.18 11.35 12.77
N ASP A 94 -5.68 10.11 12.69
CA ASP A 94 -6.32 9.40 13.81
C ASP A 94 -5.31 8.90 14.87
N GLY A 95 -4.06 8.63 14.47
CA GLY A 95 -2.95 8.24 15.35
C GLY A 95 -2.50 9.32 16.37
N MET A 96 -3.03 10.55 16.28
CA MET A 96 -2.88 11.57 17.33
C MET A 96 -3.96 11.48 18.43
N SER A 97 -4.94 10.57 18.32
CA SER A 97 -5.97 10.28 19.32
C SER A 97 -6.31 8.80 19.36
N GLY A 98 -5.41 7.92 19.82
CA GLY A 98 -5.80 6.50 19.89
C GLY A 98 -4.82 5.59 20.60
N VAL A 99 -5.13 5.29 21.85
CA VAL A 99 -4.44 4.35 22.73
C VAL A 99 -4.34 2.95 22.09
N GLY A 100 -3.18 2.30 22.25
CA GLY A 100 -2.94 0.98 21.69
C GLY A 100 -3.70 -0.14 22.40
N VAL A 101 -3.82 -1.28 21.73
CA VAL A 101 -3.54 -2.61 22.31
C VAL A 101 -3.43 -3.62 21.15
N ALA A 102 -2.32 -4.35 21.12
CA ALA A 102 -2.20 -5.61 20.41
C ALA A 102 -2.45 -6.73 21.44
N VAL A 103 -3.28 -7.72 21.10
CA VAL A 103 -3.39 -8.99 21.84
C VAL A 103 -2.98 -10.13 20.92
#